data_AF-A0A328RMP6-F1
#
_entry.id   AF-A0A328RMP6-F1
#
_cell.length_a   1.000
_cell.length_b   1.000
_cell.length_c   1.000
_cell.angle_alpha   90.00
_cell.angle_beta   90.00
_cell.angle_gamma   90.00
#
_symmetry.space_group_name_H-M   'P 1'
#
loop_
_entity.id
_entity.type
_entity.pdbx_description
1 polymer ?
#
loop_
_entity_poly.entity_id
_entity_poly.type
_entity_poly.pdbx_seq_one_letter_code
_entity_poly.pdbx_strand_id
1 'polypeptide(L)'
;MIITEKGTERLSFLITVILHSLILLIPLSLQSTIIPDEPEYTKVPVNFELKEVRRPKPIAKKGRPKTKKGQTKTSSAGVPQKIGERQPGDRDKPIVASAVLPAYPKDAINNDLEGTVKVKAKIDAYGNVIYATVVSSSGHKLLDKSFLQAVKERYRFKPKREFGKNETGFITIKYKFEL
;
A
#
# COMPACT_ATOMS: atom_id res chain seq x y z
N MET A 1 56.92 -21.83 -15.03
CA MET A 1 56.90 -20.35 -15.18
C MET A 1 56.84 -19.77 -13.79
N ILE A 2 57.99 -19.46 -13.20
CA ILE A 2 58.13 -19.09 -11.78
C ILE A 2 57.77 -17.61 -11.66
N ILE A 3 56.58 -17.33 -11.12
CA ILE A 3 56.17 -15.96 -10.80
C ILE A 3 56.92 -15.60 -9.51
N THR A 4 57.88 -14.69 -9.62
CA THR A 4 58.74 -14.26 -8.52
C THR A 4 57.92 -13.49 -7.48
N GLU A 5 58.05 -13.87 -6.20
CA GLU A 5 57.35 -13.29 -5.04
C GLU A 5 57.51 -11.77 -4.93
N LYS A 6 58.65 -11.22 -5.40
CA LYS A 6 58.89 -9.76 -5.49
C LYS A 6 58.09 -9.07 -6.60
N GLY A 7 57.67 -9.81 -7.63
CA GLY A 7 56.88 -9.30 -8.75
C GLY A 7 55.42 -9.08 -8.38
N THR A 8 54.85 -9.95 -7.55
CA THR A 8 53.45 -9.87 -7.09
C THR A 8 53.20 -8.70 -6.13
N GLU A 9 54.17 -8.37 -5.26
CA GLU A 9 54.08 -7.22 -4.35
C GLU A 9 54.05 -5.88 -5.11
N ARG A 10 54.95 -5.72 -6.08
CA ARG A 10 55.01 -4.53 -6.93
C ARG A 10 53.77 -4.42 -7.82
N LEU A 11 53.27 -5.54 -8.33
CA LEU A 11 52.06 -5.60 -9.13
C LEU A 11 50.83 -5.22 -8.31
N SER A 12 50.72 -5.71 -7.07
CA SER A 12 49.60 -5.39 -6.17
C SER A 12 49.60 -3.91 -5.77
N PHE A 13 50.78 -3.33 -5.55
CA PHE A 13 50.92 -1.90 -5.29
C PHE A 13 50.52 -1.06 -6.53
N LEU A 14 50.92 -1.48 -7.72
CA LEU A 14 50.55 -0.78 -8.96
C LEU A 14 49.05 -0.88 -9.24
N ILE A 15 48.43 -2.05 -9.05
CA ILE A 15 46.99 -2.25 -9.22
C ILE A 15 46.20 -1.37 -8.25
N THR A 16 46.61 -1.28 -6.99
CA THR A 16 45.90 -0.46 -6.00
C THR A 16 46.01 1.04 -6.29
N VAL A 17 47.18 1.52 -6.73
CA VAL A 17 47.36 2.92 -7.14
C VAL A 17 46.52 3.25 -8.39
N ILE A 18 46.48 2.35 -9.38
CA ILE A 18 45.65 2.52 -10.58
C ILE A 18 44.17 2.52 -10.21
N LEU A 19 43.74 1.60 -9.34
CA LEU A 19 42.34 1.52 -8.90
C LEU A 19 41.91 2.78 -8.15
N HIS A 20 42.73 3.29 -7.23
CA HIS A 20 42.44 4.53 -6.50
C HIS A 20 42.44 5.75 -7.43
N SER A 21 43.38 5.83 -8.36
CA SER A 21 43.44 6.91 -9.36
C SER A 21 42.20 6.89 -10.27
N LEU A 22 41.72 5.70 -10.66
CA LEU A 22 40.50 5.53 -11.45
C LEU A 22 39.24 5.97 -10.67
N ILE A 23 39.16 5.65 -9.37
CA ILE A 23 38.04 6.06 -8.51
C ILE A 23 37.99 7.59 -8.34
N LEU A 24 39.14 8.26 -8.28
CA LEU A 24 39.22 9.73 -8.22
C LEU A 24 38.89 10.42 -9.55
N LEU A 25 39.06 9.73 -10.69
CA LEU A 25 38.72 10.26 -12.01
C LEU A 25 37.24 10.13 -12.37
N ILE A 26 36.45 9.35 -11.61
CA ILE A 26 35.01 9.28 -11.80
C ILE A 26 34.41 10.56 -11.18
N PRO A 27 33.84 11.48 -11.97
CA PRO A 27 33.08 12.58 -11.39
C PRO A 27 31.91 11.94 -10.63
N LEU A 28 31.89 12.14 -9.31
CA LEU A 28 30.73 11.86 -8.49
C LEU A 28 29.66 12.84 -8.97
N SER A 29 28.92 12.44 -10.00
CA SER A 29 27.71 13.12 -10.43
C SER A 29 26.77 13.02 -9.24
N LEU A 30 26.75 14.05 -8.40
CA LEU A 30 25.64 14.31 -7.54
C LEU A 30 24.47 14.54 -8.50
N GLN A 31 23.71 13.49 -8.81
CA GLN A 31 22.34 13.68 -9.22
C GLN A 31 21.72 14.45 -8.07
N SER A 32 21.62 15.77 -8.24
CA SER A 32 20.69 16.58 -7.48
C SER A 32 19.37 15.84 -7.60
N THR A 33 18.92 15.30 -6.47
CA THR A 33 17.51 14.95 -6.36
C THR A 33 16.81 16.25 -6.66
N ILE A 34 16.23 16.32 -7.86
CA ILE A 34 15.25 17.32 -8.23
C ILE A 34 14.20 17.18 -7.15
N ILE A 35 14.27 18.06 -6.15
CA ILE A 35 13.14 18.33 -5.29
C ILE A 35 12.09 18.80 -6.29
N PRO A 36 11.00 18.04 -6.53
CA PRO A 36 9.95 18.56 -7.37
C PRO A 36 9.51 19.88 -6.73
N ASP A 37 9.58 20.95 -7.52
CA ASP A 37 9.06 22.24 -7.13
C ASP A 37 7.72 22.04 -6.43
N GLU A 38 7.60 22.72 -5.29
CA GLU A 38 6.38 22.95 -4.56
C GLU A 38 5.17 22.92 -5.50
N PRO A 39 4.13 22.09 -5.26
CA PRO A 39 2.99 22.08 -6.15
C PRO A 39 2.39 23.48 -6.14
N GLU A 40 2.57 24.22 -7.23
CA GLU A 40 1.88 25.47 -7.46
C GLU A 40 0.40 25.21 -7.19
N TYR A 41 -0.09 25.78 -6.09
CA TYR A 41 -1.51 25.86 -5.80
C TYR A 41 -2.10 26.79 -6.86
N THR A 42 -2.36 26.24 -8.05
CA THR A 42 -3.30 26.87 -8.97
C THR A 42 -4.61 26.92 -8.21
N LYS A 43 -5.01 28.15 -7.85
CA LYS A 43 -6.28 28.44 -7.21
C LYS A 43 -7.37 28.07 -8.22
N VAL A 44 -7.80 26.81 -8.21
CA VAL A 44 -8.92 26.36 -9.03
C VAL A 44 -10.10 27.24 -8.63
N PRO A 45 -10.72 28.01 -9.55
CA PRO A 45 -11.90 28.79 -9.20
C PRO A 45 -13.01 27.79 -8.90
N VAL A 46 -13.24 27.54 -7.61
CA VAL A 46 -14.35 26.70 -7.19
C VAL A 46 -15.62 27.50 -7.37
N ASN A 47 -16.30 27.30 -8.51
CA ASN A 47 -17.66 27.78 -8.68
C ASN A 47 -18.57 26.87 -7.83
N PHE A 48 -18.75 27.23 -6.57
CA PHE A 48 -19.65 26.54 -5.65
C PHE A 48 -21.11 26.88 -6.02
N GLU A 49 -21.65 26.21 -7.02
CA GLU A 49 -23.09 26.22 -7.24
C GLU A 49 -23.75 25.26 -6.25
N LEU A 50 -24.09 25.79 -5.08
CA LEU A 50 -24.81 25.08 -4.01
C LEU A 50 -26.20 24.71 -4.50
N LYS A 51 -26.35 23.52 -5.10
CA LYS A 51 -27.67 22.92 -5.30
C LYS A 51 -28.23 22.51 -3.95
N GLU A 52 -29.15 23.31 -3.43
CA GLU A 52 -29.85 23.08 -2.17
C GLU A 52 -30.61 21.74 -2.21
N VAL A 53 -30.00 20.67 -1.68
CA VAL A 53 -30.66 19.37 -1.53
C VAL A 53 -31.66 19.49 -0.38
N ARG A 54 -32.90 19.88 -0.73
CA ARG A 54 -34.05 19.77 0.16
C ARG A 54 -34.19 18.31 0.58
N ARG A 55 -33.84 17.98 1.82
CA ARG A 55 -34.11 16.68 2.43
C ARG A 55 -35.59 16.64 2.85
N PRO A 56 -36.44 15.74 2.32
CA PRO A 56 -37.75 15.51 2.91
C PRO A 56 -37.61 14.76 4.26
N LYS A 57 -38.42 15.24 5.22
CA LYS A 57 -38.59 14.81 6.62
C LYS A 57 -39.03 13.32 6.71
N PRO A 58 -38.62 12.58 7.77
CA PRO A 58 -38.92 11.14 7.89
C PRO A 58 -40.39 10.91 8.28
N ILE A 59 -41.09 10.05 7.54
CA ILE A 59 -42.40 9.50 7.92
C ILE A 59 -42.31 7.98 7.96
N ALA A 60 -42.56 7.44 9.14
CA ALA A 60 -42.72 6.02 9.40
C ALA A 60 -44.13 5.53 8.99
N LYS A 61 -44.21 4.35 8.37
CA LYS A 61 -45.01 3.17 8.79
C LYS A 61 -45.53 2.32 7.61
N LYS A 62 -45.19 1.03 7.71
CA LYS A 62 -46.05 -0.17 7.56
C LYS A 62 -46.47 -0.62 6.15
N GLY A 63 -46.05 -1.83 5.80
CA GLY A 63 -46.64 -2.62 4.71
C GLY A 63 -45.77 -3.81 4.29
N ARG A 64 -46.06 -4.99 4.84
CA ARG A 64 -45.66 -6.28 4.24
C ARG A 64 -46.71 -6.59 3.16
N PRO A 65 -46.33 -7.08 1.97
CA PRO A 65 -46.69 -8.45 1.64
C PRO A 65 -45.60 -9.23 0.90
N LYS A 66 -45.86 -10.53 0.77
CA LYS A 66 -44.98 -11.64 0.40
C LYS A 66 -45.17 -12.01 -1.09
N THR A 67 -44.11 -12.53 -1.73
CA THR A 67 -44.14 -13.59 -2.78
C THR A 67 -44.45 -13.09 -4.22
N LYS A 68 -43.82 -13.45 -5.37
CA LYS A 68 -43.14 -14.67 -5.88
C LYS A 68 -42.40 -14.37 -7.23
N LYS A 69 -41.31 -15.13 -7.49
CA LYS A 69 -40.83 -15.76 -8.77
C LYS A 69 -40.56 -14.96 -10.07
N GLY A 70 -39.36 -15.24 -10.63
CA GLY A 70 -39.12 -15.49 -12.07
C GLY A 70 -38.08 -14.55 -12.72
N GLN A 71 -36.79 -14.90 -12.79
CA GLN A 71 -36.09 -15.54 -13.95
C GLN A 71 -35.85 -14.56 -15.13
N THR A 72 -34.69 -14.44 -15.81
CA THR A 72 -33.35 -15.07 -15.76
C THR A 72 -32.43 -14.41 -16.82
N LYS A 73 -31.10 -14.63 -16.66
CA LYS A 73 -30.02 -14.71 -17.69
C LYS A 73 -29.58 -13.36 -18.30
N THR A 74 -28.29 -13.02 -18.42
CA THR A 74 -27.17 -13.84 -18.90
C THR A 74 -25.83 -13.30 -18.40
N SER A 75 -25.04 -14.11 -17.70
CA SER A 75 -23.59 -13.97 -17.67
C SER A 75 -22.97 -15.37 -17.71
N SER A 76 -22.65 -15.75 -18.95
CA SER A 76 -21.61 -16.69 -19.40
C SER A 76 -21.13 -17.76 -18.40
N ALA A 77 -21.52 -18.99 -18.71
CA ALA A 77 -20.96 -20.22 -18.19
C ALA A 77 -19.42 -20.24 -18.34
N GLY A 78 -18.73 -20.22 -17.21
CA GLY A 78 -17.40 -20.80 -17.06
C GLY A 78 -17.54 -22.20 -16.49
N VAL A 79 -16.84 -23.16 -17.10
CA VAL A 79 -16.70 -24.58 -16.74
C VAL A 79 -16.73 -24.80 -15.21
N PRO A 80 -17.42 -25.83 -14.67
CA PRO A 80 -17.28 -26.22 -13.27
C PRO A 80 -15.84 -26.69 -13.05
N GLN A 81 -14.99 -25.77 -12.62
CA GLN A 81 -13.63 -26.08 -12.22
C GLN A 81 -13.76 -26.93 -10.96
N LYS A 82 -13.37 -28.21 -11.08
CA LYS A 82 -13.28 -29.19 -10.00
C LYS A 82 -12.86 -28.49 -8.71
N ILE A 83 -13.79 -28.33 -7.78
CA ILE A 83 -13.54 -27.68 -6.49
C ILE A 83 -12.54 -28.60 -5.80
N GLY A 84 -11.27 -28.21 -5.80
CA GLY A 84 -10.23 -28.97 -5.12
C GLY A 84 -10.57 -29.08 -3.64
N GLU A 85 -10.11 -30.12 -2.97
CA GLU A 85 -10.17 -30.13 -1.51
C GLU A 85 -9.29 -29.00 -0.95
N ARG A 86 -9.74 -28.37 0.15
CA ARG A 86 -8.92 -27.35 0.84
C ARG A 86 -7.61 -27.99 1.26
N GLN A 87 -6.50 -27.30 1.02
CA GLN A 87 -5.18 -27.78 1.37
C GLN A 87 -4.73 -27.20 2.72
N PRO A 88 -3.85 -27.89 3.45
CA PRO A 88 -3.18 -27.32 4.62
C PRO A 88 -2.50 -25.99 4.29
N GLY A 89 -2.83 -24.95 5.06
CA GLY A 89 -2.28 -23.60 4.88
C GLY A 89 -3.05 -22.70 3.90
N ASP A 90 -4.20 -23.15 3.39
CA ASP A 90 -5.18 -22.30 2.72
C ASP A 90 -5.68 -21.19 3.67
N ARG A 91 -5.91 -20.00 3.11
CA ARG A 91 -6.27 -18.77 3.80
C ARG A 91 -7.37 -18.06 3.03
N ASP A 92 -8.55 -17.94 3.63
CA ASP A 92 -9.71 -17.23 3.04
C ASP A 92 -9.46 -15.73 2.82
N LYS A 93 -8.51 -15.15 3.56
CA LYS A 93 -8.16 -13.73 3.50
C LYS A 93 -6.65 -13.56 3.65
N PRO A 94 -6.08 -12.47 3.10
CA PRO A 94 -4.71 -12.10 3.42
C PRO A 94 -4.57 -11.85 4.93
N ILE A 95 -3.38 -12.10 5.46
CA ILE A 95 -3.02 -11.82 6.85
C ILE A 95 -1.76 -10.94 6.89
N VAL A 96 -1.61 -10.13 7.91
CA VAL A 96 -0.40 -9.33 8.13
C VAL A 96 0.74 -10.28 8.50
N ALA A 97 1.82 -10.27 7.73
CA ALA A 97 3.01 -11.09 7.98
C ALA A 97 4.05 -10.31 8.81
N SER A 98 4.23 -9.03 8.48
CA SER A 98 5.05 -8.09 9.24
C SER A 98 4.49 -6.68 9.08
N ALA A 99 4.51 -5.90 10.14
CA ALA A 99 4.01 -4.54 10.17
C ALA A 99 4.98 -3.67 10.97
N VAL A 100 5.39 -2.57 10.35
CA VAL A 100 6.04 -1.47 11.06
C VAL A 100 4.98 -0.42 11.37
N LEU A 101 4.98 0.08 12.60
CA LEU A 101 4.03 1.10 13.02
C LEU A 101 4.14 2.36 12.14
N PRO A 102 3.02 3.04 11.87
CA PRO A 102 3.04 4.30 11.13
C PRO A 102 3.77 5.39 11.93
N ALA A 103 4.49 6.25 11.24
CA ALA A 103 5.14 7.40 11.87
C ALA A 103 4.08 8.42 12.31
N TYR A 104 4.19 8.96 13.53
CA TYR A 104 3.32 10.04 13.97
C TYR A 104 3.78 11.35 13.32
N PRO A 105 2.96 12.04 12.50
CA PRO A 105 3.36 13.31 11.89
C PRO A 105 3.63 14.37 12.96
N LYS A 106 4.71 15.15 12.82
CA LYS A 106 5.06 16.21 13.78
C LYS A 106 3.91 17.21 13.98
N ASP A 107 3.26 17.60 12.90
CA ASP A 107 2.10 18.51 12.96
C ASP A 107 0.94 17.92 13.77
N ALA A 108 0.76 16.60 13.74
CA ALA A 108 -0.28 15.94 14.52
C ALA A 108 0.09 15.84 16.01
N ILE A 109 1.38 15.68 16.33
CA ILE A 109 1.88 15.76 17.71
C ILE A 109 1.69 17.16 18.27
N ASN A 110 2.11 18.19 17.53
CA ASN A 110 2.04 19.60 17.96
C ASN A 110 0.62 20.12 18.20
N ASN A 111 -0.38 19.43 17.65
CA ASN A 111 -1.80 19.78 17.77
C ASN A 111 -2.59 18.72 18.58
N ASP A 112 -1.91 17.79 19.25
CA ASP A 112 -2.52 16.73 20.07
C ASP A 112 -3.62 15.94 19.32
N LEU A 113 -3.42 15.68 18.02
CA LEU A 113 -4.42 15.05 17.17
C LEU A 113 -4.38 13.55 17.33
N GLU A 114 -5.43 12.96 17.92
CA GLU A 114 -5.61 11.52 18.06
C GLU A 114 -6.72 10.99 17.16
N GLY A 115 -6.80 9.66 16.99
CA GLY A 115 -7.95 9.07 16.31
C GLY A 115 -7.72 7.66 15.80
N THR A 116 -8.79 7.05 15.30
CA THR A 116 -8.76 5.68 14.78
C THR A 116 -9.03 5.65 13.30
N VAL A 117 -8.05 5.20 12.52
CA VAL A 117 -8.17 5.03 11.07
C VAL A 117 -8.40 3.57 10.72
N LYS A 118 -9.20 3.32 9.68
CA LYS A 118 -9.35 2.00 9.05
C LYS A 118 -9.02 2.09 7.57
N VAL A 119 -8.11 1.23 7.11
CA VAL A 119 -7.68 1.12 5.71
C VAL A 119 -8.05 -0.25 5.16
N LYS A 120 -8.63 -0.27 3.97
CA LYS A 120 -8.83 -1.49 3.18
C LYS A 120 -7.73 -1.58 2.13
N ALA A 121 -6.95 -2.65 2.18
CA ALA A 121 -5.87 -2.94 1.26
C ALA A 121 -6.20 -4.17 0.39
N LYS A 122 -5.79 -4.11 -0.87
CA LYS A 122 -5.81 -5.22 -1.84
C LYS A 122 -4.39 -5.77 -1.94
N ILE A 123 -4.25 -7.06 -1.68
CA ILE A 123 -2.97 -7.77 -1.63
C ILE A 123 -2.87 -8.69 -2.83
N ASP A 124 -1.75 -8.68 -3.55
CA ASP A 124 -1.46 -9.59 -4.66
C ASP A 124 -1.09 -11.01 -4.19
N ALA A 125 -0.80 -11.91 -5.12
CA ALA A 125 -0.36 -13.28 -4.82
C ALA A 125 1.05 -13.38 -4.21
N TYR A 126 1.82 -12.29 -4.21
CA TYR A 126 3.17 -12.19 -3.64
C TYR A 126 3.18 -11.59 -2.22
N GLY A 127 2.06 -11.03 -1.76
CA GLY A 127 1.96 -10.37 -0.46
C GLY A 127 2.20 -8.87 -0.46
N ASN A 128 2.23 -8.23 -1.64
CA ASN A 128 2.38 -6.79 -1.80
C ASN A 128 1.03 -6.08 -1.88
N VAL A 129 1.00 -4.82 -1.45
CA VAL A 129 -0.19 -3.97 -1.54
C VAL A 129 -0.27 -3.35 -2.93
N ILE A 130 -1.26 -3.75 -3.72
CA ILE A 130 -1.51 -3.17 -5.04
C ILE A 130 -2.50 -2.00 -5.01
N TYR A 131 -3.33 -1.92 -3.96
CA TYR A 131 -4.26 -0.83 -3.77
C TYR A 131 -4.59 -0.68 -2.29
N ALA A 132 -4.69 0.55 -1.80
CA ALA A 132 -5.12 0.83 -0.43
C ALA A 132 -5.97 2.10 -0.38
N THR A 133 -7.06 2.05 0.38
CA THR A 133 -7.99 3.16 0.56
C THR A 133 -8.47 3.26 2.00
N VAL A 134 -8.74 4.48 2.46
CA VAL A 134 -9.31 4.74 3.79
C VAL A 134 -10.80 4.43 3.74
N VAL A 135 -11.27 3.51 4.59
CA VAL A 135 -12.70 3.17 4.74
C VAL A 135 -13.34 3.84 5.94
N SER A 136 -12.53 4.27 6.91
CA SER A 136 -12.94 5.12 8.03
C SER A 136 -11.79 6.04 8.36
N SER A 137 -12.02 7.35 8.25
CA SER A 137 -11.05 8.36 8.66
C SER A 137 -10.91 8.38 10.18
N SER A 138 -9.71 8.73 10.66
CA SER A 138 -9.43 9.08 12.06
C SER A 138 -10.09 10.39 12.50
N GLY A 139 -10.56 11.21 11.56
CA GLY A 139 -10.96 12.60 11.79
C GLY A 139 -9.91 13.60 11.30
N HIS A 140 -8.66 13.15 11.08
CA HIS A 140 -7.55 14.01 10.67
C HIS A 140 -6.82 13.44 9.44
N LYS A 141 -6.74 14.24 8.37
CA LYS A 141 -6.09 13.83 7.10
C LYS A 141 -4.62 13.48 7.27
N LEU A 142 -3.93 14.12 8.23
CA LEU A 142 -2.51 13.88 8.52
C LEU A 142 -2.27 12.45 9.02
N LEU A 143 -3.08 12.01 9.99
CA LEU A 143 -3.03 10.65 10.54
C LEU A 143 -3.41 9.61 9.48
N ASP A 144 -4.47 9.88 8.71
CA ASP A 144 -4.93 8.99 7.65
C ASP A 144 -3.86 8.77 6.57
N LYS A 145 -3.19 9.85 6.13
CA LYS A 145 -2.12 9.79 5.13
C LYS A 145 -0.93 9.00 5.64
N SER A 146 -0.51 9.25 6.89
CA SER A 146 0.60 8.52 7.50
C SER A 146 0.32 7.01 7.57
N PHE A 147 -0.86 6.64 8.07
CA PHE A 147 -1.21 5.23 8.15
C PHE A 147 -1.32 4.56 6.78
N LEU A 148 -1.92 5.25 5.81
CA LEU A 148 -2.03 4.75 4.45
C LEU A 148 -0.66 4.54 3.78
N GLN A 149 0.29 5.45 4.01
CA GLN A 149 1.67 5.31 3.53
C GLN A 149 2.37 4.12 4.20
N ALA A 150 2.25 3.98 5.51
CA ALA A 150 2.83 2.86 6.25
C ALA A 150 2.31 1.51 5.73
N VAL A 151 0.99 1.38 5.53
CA VAL A 151 0.37 0.17 4.96
C VAL A 151 0.92 -0.14 3.57
N LYS A 152 1.17 0.85 2.73
CA LYS A 152 1.69 0.64 1.37
C LYS A 152 3.15 0.21 1.36
N GLU A 153 4.00 0.88 2.14
CA GLU A 153 5.46 0.76 2.00
C GLU A 153 6.06 -0.25 2.99
N ARG A 154 5.54 -0.26 4.23
CA ARG A 154 6.19 -0.90 5.38
C ARG A 154 5.50 -2.17 5.84
N TYR A 155 4.30 -2.46 5.36
CA TYR A 155 3.60 -3.69 5.68
C TYR A 155 3.96 -4.78 4.67
N ARG A 156 4.01 -6.01 5.16
CA ARG A 156 4.13 -7.22 4.35
C ARG A 156 3.00 -8.15 4.71
N PHE A 157 2.42 -8.76 3.69
CA PHE A 157 1.26 -9.61 3.85
C PHE A 157 1.54 -11.03 3.38
N LYS A 158 0.83 -11.95 3.98
CA LYS A 158 0.67 -13.32 3.51
C LYS A 158 -0.61 -13.31 2.66
N PRO A 159 -0.55 -13.67 1.37
CA PRO A 159 -1.67 -13.53 0.44
C PRO A 159 -2.85 -14.43 0.81
N LYS A 160 -3.99 -14.24 0.14
CA LYS A 160 -5.07 -15.23 0.16
C LYS A 160 -4.52 -16.53 -0.45
N ARG A 161 -4.88 -17.70 0.08
CA ARG A 161 -4.47 -18.98 -0.49
C ARG A 161 -5.67 -19.91 -0.61
N GLU A 162 -6.01 -20.34 -1.81
CA GLU A 162 -7.11 -21.25 -2.07
C GLU A 162 -6.62 -22.43 -2.90
N PHE A 163 -6.91 -23.64 -2.44
CA PHE A 163 -6.51 -24.88 -3.11
C PHE A 163 -5.01 -24.94 -3.41
N GLY A 164 -4.20 -24.49 -2.44
CA GLY A 164 -2.75 -24.46 -2.54
C GLY A 164 -2.18 -23.27 -3.33
N LYS A 165 -3.02 -22.47 -4.02
CA LYS A 165 -2.58 -21.35 -4.88
C LYS A 165 -2.74 -20.02 -4.18
N ASN A 166 -1.73 -19.15 -4.31
CA ASN A 166 -1.82 -17.78 -3.81
C ASN A 166 -2.69 -16.95 -4.75
N GLU A 167 -3.66 -16.26 -4.18
CA GLU A 167 -4.65 -15.46 -4.88
C GLU A 167 -4.68 -14.04 -4.32
N THR A 168 -5.24 -13.13 -5.12
CA THR A 168 -5.45 -11.74 -4.68
C THR A 168 -6.57 -11.68 -3.64
N GLY A 169 -6.41 -10.84 -2.62
CA GLY A 169 -7.42 -10.70 -1.57
C GLY A 169 -7.49 -9.30 -0.98
N PHE A 170 -8.59 -9.03 -0.24
CA PHE A 170 -8.75 -7.79 0.50
C PHE A 170 -8.61 -8.02 2.00
N ILE A 171 -7.91 -7.12 2.67
CA ILE A 171 -7.79 -7.06 4.13
C ILE A 171 -8.17 -5.65 4.61
N THR A 172 -8.80 -5.56 5.78
CA THR A 172 -9.07 -4.28 6.45
C THR A 172 -8.26 -4.21 7.73
N ILE A 173 -7.51 -3.14 7.90
CA ILE A 173 -6.58 -2.92 9.00
C ILE A 173 -7.06 -1.69 9.77
N LYS A 174 -7.12 -1.81 11.09
CA LYS A 174 -7.47 -0.72 12.02
C LYS A 174 -6.22 -0.31 12.77
N TYR A 175 -6.03 0.99 12.95
CA TYR A 175 -4.96 1.53 13.78
C TYR A 175 -5.48 2.73 14.60
N LYS A 176 -5.03 2.82 15.86
CA LYS A 176 -5.34 3.93 16.76
C LYS A 176 -4.07 4.75 16.96
N PHE A 177 -4.16 6.05 16.69
CA PHE A 177 -3.17 7.03 17.11
C PHE A 177 -3.58 7.59 18.47
N GLU A 178 -2.64 7.55 19.41
CA GLU A 178 -2.73 8.06 20.78
C GLU A 178 -1.35 8.60 21.19
N LEU A 179 -1.32 9.66 22.02
CA LEU A 179 -0.10 10.33 22.50
C LEU A 179 0.22 10.00 23.96
#